data_AF-A0A1Q7FAN3-F1
#
_entry.id   AF-A0A1Q7FAN3-F1
#
_cell.length_a   1.000
_cell.length_b   1.000
_cell.length_c   1.000
_cell.angle_alpha   90.00
_cell.angle_beta   90.00
_cell.angle_gamma   90.00
#
_symmetry.space_group_name_H-M   'P 1'
#
loop_
_entity.id
_entity.type
_entity.pdbx_description
1 polymer ?
#
loop_
_entity_poly.entity_id
_entity_poly.type
_entity_poly.pdbx_seq_one_letter_code
_entity_poly.pdbx_strand_id
1 'polypeptide(L)'
;MSMVPAGEFCGHCGAHLTRGDAFRHGAFAAVPSEPVVHLSIVSTLFPHLPHRRGGAFRWALLAGSVAVVILAALHLFAPATIAAVFLLPVLYLLYLYEVEVYESEPWLLIGATMVAGAVLGYAFTTLTGEGVSRLAISGDSGANVLIAGVIIPIVAQALMLVGPLFLYFVRSRMREPLDGLTFGAASALGFTLAMTLTAIWPLLAGPLVGSGSPLDWALRLLSAGILLMLINAGTTSVVTASIWLRRYDLRPSSRGWPASIFATVAVAVGAQIILGILTVVVPDLVLQVAVRGVVAVALLMYVRLVIHESLLVEGALHEIGPDAACPECHRIVPTMLFCPACGVARAAAKQTRMHSAEPS
;
A
#
# COMPACT_ATOMS: atom_id res chain seq x y z
N MET A 1 4.97 2.49 -41.23
CA MET A 1 5.38 3.68 -40.45
C MET A 1 4.23 4.08 -39.56
N SER A 2 4.24 3.70 -38.28
CA SER A 2 3.23 4.15 -37.32
C SER A 2 3.49 5.62 -37.02
N MET A 3 2.60 6.51 -37.45
CA MET A 3 2.65 7.92 -37.06
C MET A 3 2.36 7.99 -35.55
N VAL A 4 3.42 8.07 -34.75
CA VAL A 4 3.29 8.47 -33.34
C VAL A 4 2.96 9.97 -33.37
N PRO A 5 1.82 10.40 -32.81
CA PRO A 5 1.48 11.82 -32.75
C PRO A 5 2.57 12.57 -32.01
N ALA A 6 2.93 13.75 -32.49
CA ALA A 6 3.96 14.58 -31.88
C ALA A 6 3.58 14.91 -30.42
N GLY A 7 4.49 14.63 -29.49
CA GLY A 7 4.30 14.86 -28.06
C GLY A 7 5.65 14.99 -27.35
N GLU A 8 5.64 15.48 -26.11
CA GLU A 8 6.85 15.50 -25.26
C GLU A 8 7.24 14.08 -24.82
N PHE A 9 6.25 13.19 -24.75
CA PHE A 9 6.40 11.78 -24.38
C PHE A 9 5.93 10.86 -25.49
N CYS A 10 6.57 9.70 -25.61
CA CYS A 10 6.12 8.65 -26.51
C CYS A 10 4.81 8.04 -25.98
N GLY A 11 3.74 8.04 -26.77
CA GLY A 11 2.48 7.41 -26.38
C GLY A 11 2.57 5.89 -26.15
N HIS A 12 3.57 5.21 -26.72
CA HIS A 12 3.71 3.74 -26.65
C HIS A 12 4.71 3.24 -25.60
N CYS A 13 5.80 3.95 -25.30
CA CYS A 13 6.76 3.55 -24.26
C CYS A 13 6.87 4.56 -23.12
N GLY A 14 6.32 5.76 -23.30
CA GLY A 14 6.36 6.82 -22.30
C GLY A 14 7.73 7.44 -22.10
N ALA A 15 8.70 7.12 -22.96
CA ALA A 15 10.00 7.77 -22.98
C ALA A 15 9.85 9.27 -23.25
N HIS A 16 10.69 10.07 -22.61
CA HIS A 16 10.71 11.52 -22.80
C HIS A 16 11.44 11.82 -24.11
N LEU A 17 10.68 12.17 -25.15
CA LEU A 17 11.20 12.29 -26.53
C LEU A 17 12.21 13.42 -26.67
N THR A 18 12.05 14.51 -25.90
CA THR A 18 12.99 15.65 -25.93
C THR A 18 14.26 15.47 -25.09
N ARG A 19 14.29 14.50 -24.16
CA ARG A 19 15.46 14.22 -23.31
C ARG A 19 16.21 12.94 -23.71
N GLY A 20 15.61 12.06 -24.52
CA GLY A 20 16.24 10.82 -24.95
C GLY A 20 16.34 9.75 -23.85
N ASP A 21 15.51 9.81 -22.81
CA ASP A 21 15.48 8.80 -21.74
C ASP A 21 14.51 7.66 -22.11
N ALA A 22 15.03 6.64 -22.80
CA ALA A 22 14.27 5.48 -23.25
C ALA A 22 13.85 4.55 -22.10
N PHE A 23 14.63 4.52 -21.02
CA PHE A 23 14.39 3.68 -19.84
C PHE A 23 13.54 4.37 -18.76
N ARG A 24 13.27 5.66 -18.96
CA ARG A 24 12.30 6.43 -18.17
C ARG A 24 12.63 6.48 -16.67
N HIS A 25 13.91 6.41 -16.33
CA HIS A 25 14.38 6.42 -14.93
C HIS A 25 13.97 7.71 -14.20
N GLY A 26 13.90 8.82 -14.92
CA GLY A 26 13.50 10.13 -14.41
C GLY A 26 11.99 10.37 -14.34
N ALA A 27 11.15 9.48 -14.86
CA ALA A 27 9.70 9.70 -14.92
C ALA A 27 8.91 8.44 -14.53
N PHE A 28 8.42 8.41 -13.30
CA PHE A 28 7.57 7.33 -12.82
C PHE A 28 6.29 7.19 -13.66
N ALA A 29 5.81 5.96 -13.83
CA ALA A 29 4.71 5.66 -14.77
C ALA A 29 3.38 6.29 -14.33
N ALA A 30 3.07 6.25 -13.03
CA ALA A 30 1.86 6.86 -12.49
C ALA A 30 2.00 8.37 -12.24
N VAL A 31 3.21 8.85 -11.92
CA VAL A 31 3.47 10.27 -11.64
C VAL A 31 4.73 10.72 -12.39
N PRO A 32 4.62 11.21 -13.62
CA PRO A 32 5.77 11.54 -14.48
C PRO A 32 6.69 12.64 -13.94
N SER A 33 6.21 13.46 -13.00
CA SER A 33 7.00 14.50 -12.33
C SER A 33 7.97 13.98 -11.27
N GLU A 34 7.84 12.72 -10.85
CA GLU A 34 8.70 12.12 -9.83
C GLU A 34 9.60 11.05 -10.49
N PRO A 35 10.91 10.94 -10.15
CA PRO A 35 11.76 9.87 -10.64
C PRO A 35 11.32 8.52 -10.06
N VAL A 36 11.68 7.38 -10.66
CA VAL A 36 11.25 6.03 -10.21
C VAL A 36 11.73 5.69 -8.79
N VAL A 37 12.87 6.25 -8.39
CA VAL A 37 13.45 6.09 -7.04
C VAL A 37 13.22 7.37 -6.25
N HIS A 38 12.02 7.53 -5.69
CA HIS A 38 11.62 8.66 -4.86
C HIS A 38 10.77 8.17 -3.69
N LEU A 39 11.06 8.64 -2.48
CA LEU A 39 10.32 8.26 -1.28
C LEU A 39 9.07 9.13 -1.14
N SER A 40 7.90 8.54 -1.33
CA SER A 40 6.62 9.21 -1.11
C SER A 40 5.56 8.20 -0.72
N ILE A 41 5.05 8.31 0.51
CA ILE A 41 3.99 7.42 1.02
C ILE A 41 2.72 7.59 0.17
N VAL A 42 2.37 8.84 -0.16
CA VAL A 42 1.12 9.17 -0.85
C VAL A 42 1.13 8.64 -2.30
N SER A 43 2.16 8.94 -3.10
CA SER A 43 2.20 8.48 -4.50
C SER A 43 2.47 6.98 -4.65
N THR A 44 2.94 6.31 -3.59
CA THR A 44 3.17 4.85 -3.60
C THR A 44 1.93 4.08 -3.14
N LEU A 45 1.26 4.52 -2.08
CA LEU A 45 0.09 3.82 -1.52
C LEU A 45 -1.21 4.18 -2.26
N PHE A 46 -1.25 5.34 -2.93
CA PHE A 46 -2.40 5.87 -3.65
C PHE A 46 -2.08 6.08 -5.14
N PRO A 47 -1.83 4.99 -5.90
CA PRO A 47 -1.30 5.09 -7.27
C PRO A 47 -2.27 5.74 -8.28
N HIS A 48 -3.58 5.74 -8.00
CA HIS A 48 -4.58 6.33 -8.87
C HIS A 48 -4.92 7.80 -8.53
N LEU A 49 -4.28 8.38 -7.51
CA LEU A 49 -4.62 9.73 -7.06
C LEU A 49 -4.03 10.76 -8.03
N PRO A 50 -4.85 11.66 -8.61
CA PRO A 50 -4.33 12.70 -9.49
C PRO A 50 -3.32 13.61 -8.79
N HIS A 51 -2.24 13.99 -9.47
CA HIS A 51 -1.13 14.74 -8.87
C HIS A 51 -1.59 16.04 -8.20
N ARG A 52 -2.58 16.74 -8.78
CA ARG A 52 -3.17 17.97 -8.21
C ARG A 52 -3.80 17.75 -6.83
N ARG A 53 -4.33 16.56 -6.53
CA ARG A 53 -4.95 16.24 -5.23
C ARG A 53 -3.99 15.57 -4.25
N GLY A 54 -2.82 15.12 -4.71
CA GLY A 54 -1.77 14.59 -3.84
C GLY A 54 -1.38 15.53 -2.70
N GLY A 55 -1.46 16.86 -2.92
CA GLY A 55 -1.23 17.87 -1.89
C GLY A 55 -2.18 17.74 -0.69
N ALA A 56 -3.48 17.57 -0.94
CA ALA A 56 -4.49 17.47 0.14
C ALA A 56 -4.26 16.23 1.02
N PHE A 57 -3.93 15.09 0.43
CA PHE A 57 -3.62 13.86 1.18
C PHE A 57 -2.30 13.98 1.96
N ARG A 58 -1.29 14.66 1.42
CA ARG A 58 -0.04 14.97 2.16
C ARG A 58 -0.34 15.85 3.37
N TRP A 59 -1.17 16.88 3.22
CA TRP A 59 -1.60 17.74 4.33
C TRP A 59 -2.45 16.98 5.36
N ALA A 60 -3.34 16.08 4.92
CA ALA A 60 -4.13 15.26 5.83
C ALA A 60 -3.25 14.29 6.64
N LEU A 61 -2.27 13.65 6.00
CA LEU A 61 -1.29 12.81 6.69
C LEU A 61 -0.45 13.62 7.69
N LEU A 62 0.00 14.82 7.30
CA LEU A 62 0.75 15.71 8.19
C LEU A 62 -0.11 16.19 9.37
N ALA A 63 -1.33 16.66 9.12
CA ALA A 63 -2.25 17.11 10.15
C ALA A 63 -2.61 15.98 11.12
N GLY A 64 -2.89 14.78 10.62
CA GLY A 64 -3.14 13.60 11.46
C GLY A 64 -1.92 13.19 12.29
N SER A 65 -0.72 13.23 11.70
CA SER A 65 0.53 12.98 12.42
C SER A 65 0.78 14.01 13.53
N VAL A 66 0.54 15.30 13.23
CA VAL A 66 0.63 16.39 14.21
C VAL A 66 -0.39 16.21 15.32
N ALA A 67 -1.63 15.84 15.01
CA ALA A 67 -2.65 15.56 16.01
C ALA A 67 -2.23 14.42 16.96
N VAL A 68 -1.64 13.34 16.44
CA VAL A 68 -1.08 12.25 17.25
C VAL A 68 0.04 12.76 18.17
N VAL A 69 0.96 13.58 17.65
CA VAL A 69 2.05 14.17 18.44
C VAL A 69 1.51 15.07 19.56
N ILE A 70 0.50 15.90 19.26
CA ILE A 70 -0.14 16.76 20.27
C ILE A 70 -0.80 15.91 21.36
N LEU A 71 -1.58 14.88 21.00
CA LEU A 71 -2.21 13.99 21.96
C LEU A 71 -1.18 13.26 22.83
N ALA A 72 -0.06 12.82 22.24
CA ALA A 72 1.05 12.22 22.98
C ALA A 72 1.73 13.22 23.92
N ALA A 73 1.94 14.47 23.50
CA ALA A 73 2.51 15.53 24.33
C ALA A 73 1.61 15.91 25.52
N LEU A 74 0.29 15.78 25.36
CA LEU A 74 -0.70 15.95 26.42
C LEU A 74 -0.82 14.71 27.34
N HIS A 75 0.02 13.70 27.17
CA HIS A 75 -0.04 12.42 27.90
C HIS A 75 -1.38 11.66 27.73
N LEU A 76 -2.13 11.95 26.67
CA LEU A 76 -3.38 11.27 26.33
C LEU A 76 -3.09 10.04 25.45
N PHE A 77 -2.44 9.03 26.02
CA PHE A 77 -1.89 7.91 25.25
C PHE A 77 -2.95 7.02 24.59
N ALA A 78 -4.07 6.78 25.28
CA ALA A 78 -5.18 6.00 24.71
C ALA A 78 -5.73 6.64 23.42
N PRO A 79 -6.19 7.91 23.42
CA PRO A 79 -6.67 8.53 22.19
C PRO A 79 -5.55 8.79 21.18
N ALA A 80 -4.31 9.03 21.60
CA ALA A 80 -3.17 9.14 20.69
C ALA A 80 -2.95 7.83 19.90
N THR A 81 -3.03 6.68 20.59
CA THR A 81 -2.85 5.36 19.97
C THR A 81 -3.99 5.06 19.00
N ILE A 82 -5.24 5.34 19.40
CA ILE A 82 -6.41 5.22 18.50
C ILE A 82 -6.18 6.10 17.26
N ALA A 83 -5.88 7.39 17.44
CA ALA A 83 -5.65 8.30 16.32
C ALA A 83 -4.54 7.82 15.39
N ALA A 84 -3.43 7.29 15.93
CA ALA A 84 -2.31 6.78 15.15
C ALA A 84 -2.69 5.54 14.33
N VAL A 85 -3.40 4.60 14.94
CA VAL A 85 -3.82 3.34 14.30
C VAL A 85 -4.88 3.56 13.22
N PHE A 86 -5.77 4.55 13.41
CA PHE A 86 -6.79 4.89 12.42
C PHE A 86 -6.29 5.79 11.28
N LEU A 87 -5.16 6.48 11.45
CA LEU A 87 -4.65 7.46 10.48
C LEU A 87 -4.57 6.92 9.04
N LEU A 88 -3.83 5.84 8.83
CA LEU A 88 -3.64 5.27 7.48
C LEU A 88 -4.91 4.59 6.94
N PRO A 89 -5.64 3.74 7.70
CA PRO A 89 -6.90 3.17 7.23
C PRO A 89 -7.94 4.22 6.82
N VAL A 90 -8.09 5.30 7.60
CA VAL A 90 -9.03 6.39 7.27
C VAL A 90 -8.57 7.15 6.02
N LEU A 91 -7.28 7.49 5.92
CA LEU A 91 -6.74 8.10 4.69
C LEU A 91 -6.94 7.20 3.47
N TYR A 92 -6.82 5.89 3.64
CA TYR A 92 -7.07 4.93 2.58
C TYR A 92 -8.54 4.91 2.15
N LEU A 93 -9.48 4.90 3.09
CA LEU A 93 -10.91 5.02 2.79
C LEU A 93 -11.25 6.35 2.09
N LEU A 94 -10.65 7.45 2.52
CA LEU A 94 -10.81 8.76 1.85
C LEU A 94 -10.27 8.73 0.42
N TYR A 95 -9.12 8.09 0.19
CA TYR A 95 -8.57 7.89 -1.15
C TYR A 95 -9.53 7.11 -2.04
N LEU A 96 -10.12 6.03 -1.54
CA LEU A 96 -11.10 5.22 -2.28
C LEU A 96 -12.42 5.94 -2.53
N TYR A 97 -12.82 6.83 -1.63
CA TYR A 97 -14.00 7.67 -1.82
C TYR A 97 -13.78 8.69 -2.94
N GLU A 98 -12.57 9.24 -3.01
CA GLU A 98 -12.20 10.31 -3.93
C GLU A 98 -11.90 9.80 -5.35
N VAL A 99 -11.13 8.72 -5.43
CA VAL A 99 -10.81 8.06 -6.69
C VAL A 99 -11.94 7.07 -6.97
N GLU A 100 -12.71 7.36 -8.01
CA GLU A 100 -13.75 6.46 -8.49
C GLU A 100 -13.08 5.32 -9.25
N VAL A 101 -12.42 4.41 -8.51
CA VAL A 101 -11.52 3.38 -9.10
C VAL A 101 -12.29 2.45 -10.06
N TYR A 102 -13.63 2.37 -9.98
CA TYR A 102 -14.46 1.63 -10.93
C TYR A 102 -15.84 2.27 -11.09
N GLU A 103 -16.42 2.19 -12.29
CA GLU A 103 -17.76 2.71 -12.54
C GLU A 103 -18.86 1.98 -11.75
N SER A 104 -19.83 2.77 -11.31
CA SER A 104 -21.18 2.43 -10.81
C SER A 104 -21.34 1.67 -9.48
N GLU A 105 -20.48 0.72 -9.05
CA GLU A 105 -20.80 -0.07 -7.82
C GLU A 105 -19.62 -0.69 -6.99
N PRO A 106 -18.59 0.05 -6.49
CA PRO A 106 -17.33 -0.61 -6.07
C PRO A 106 -16.70 -0.24 -4.71
N TRP A 107 -17.05 0.88 -4.06
CA TRP A 107 -16.45 1.23 -2.75
C TRP A 107 -16.82 0.18 -1.67
N LEU A 108 -18.01 -0.41 -1.80
CA LEU A 108 -18.48 -1.52 -0.96
C LEU A 108 -17.59 -2.76 -1.05
N LEU A 109 -17.01 -3.06 -2.22
CA LEU A 109 -16.14 -4.23 -2.40
C LEU A 109 -14.79 -4.04 -1.73
N ILE A 110 -14.18 -2.87 -1.91
CA ILE A 110 -12.89 -2.57 -1.27
C ILE A 110 -13.10 -2.39 0.24
N GLY A 111 -14.20 -1.75 0.64
CA GLY A 111 -14.66 -1.71 2.03
C GLY A 111 -14.86 -3.12 2.59
N ALA A 112 -15.49 -4.03 1.83
CA ALA A 112 -15.66 -5.43 2.23
C ALA A 112 -14.33 -6.18 2.35
N THR A 113 -13.33 -5.92 1.49
CA THR A 113 -11.99 -6.53 1.67
C THR A 113 -11.29 -6.02 2.92
N MET A 114 -11.44 -4.74 3.23
CA MET A 114 -10.90 -4.16 4.46
C MET A 114 -11.61 -4.74 5.69
N VAL A 115 -12.93 -4.86 5.65
CA VAL A 115 -13.74 -5.49 6.72
C VAL A 115 -13.40 -6.97 6.87
N ALA A 116 -13.24 -7.72 5.78
CA ALA A 116 -12.82 -9.12 5.82
C ALA A 116 -11.43 -9.26 6.45
N GLY A 117 -10.48 -8.39 6.06
CA GLY A 117 -9.18 -8.28 6.71
C GLY A 117 -9.31 -8.02 8.21
N ALA A 118 -10.15 -7.07 8.61
CA ALA A 118 -10.39 -6.74 10.02
C ALA A 118 -10.98 -7.91 10.82
N VAL A 119 -11.96 -8.63 10.26
CA VAL A 119 -12.54 -9.82 10.91
C VAL A 119 -11.47 -10.91 11.09
N LEU A 120 -10.66 -11.17 10.06
CA LEU A 120 -9.57 -12.14 10.15
C LEU A 120 -8.49 -11.70 11.14
N GLY A 121 -8.17 -10.41 11.20
CA GLY A 121 -7.22 -9.85 12.16
C GLY A 121 -7.68 -10.01 13.60
N TYR A 122 -8.95 -9.71 13.88
CA TYR A 122 -9.57 -9.93 15.18
C TYR A 122 -9.55 -11.41 15.59
N ALA A 123 -10.01 -12.30 14.70
CA ALA A 123 -9.99 -13.74 14.94
C ALA A 123 -8.56 -14.27 15.16
N PHE A 124 -7.60 -13.79 14.39
CA PHE A 124 -6.20 -14.19 14.53
C PHE A 124 -5.59 -13.75 15.87
N THR A 125 -5.80 -12.50 16.28
CA THR A 125 -5.24 -11.98 17.54
C THR A 125 -5.85 -12.66 18.76
N THR A 126 -7.15 -12.95 18.73
CA THR A 126 -7.82 -13.68 19.82
C THR A 126 -7.31 -15.12 19.96
N LEU A 127 -7.06 -15.82 18.85
CA LEU A 127 -6.54 -17.19 18.86
C LEU A 127 -5.04 -17.28 19.22
N THR A 128 -4.24 -16.29 18.80
CA THR A 128 -2.79 -16.33 19.01
C THR A 128 -2.34 -15.71 20.33
N GLY A 129 -3.12 -14.80 20.91
CA GLY A 129 -2.76 -14.07 22.13
C GLY A 129 -2.42 -14.98 23.31
N GLU A 130 -3.27 -15.97 23.60
CA GLU A 130 -3.02 -16.91 24.69
C GLU A 130 -1.78 -17.80 24.45
N GLY A 131 -1.58 -18.24 23.21
CA GLY A 131 -0.47 -19.13 22.85
C GLY A 131 0.89 -18.45 23.03
N VAL A 132 1.02 -17.20 22.59
CA VAL A 132 2.26 -16.42 22.75
C VAL A 132 2.55 -16.16 24.23
N SER A 133 1.54 -15.82 25.03
CA SER A 133 1.72 -15.61 26.47
C SER A 133 2.24 -16.87 27.17
N ARG A 134 1.75 -18.06 26.82
CA ARG A 134 2.22 -19.32 27.41
C ARG A 134 3.68 -19.64 27.04
N LEU A 135 4.07 -19.36 25.79
CA LEU A 135 5.46 -19.56 25.34
C LEU A 135 6.44 -18.59 26.00
N ALA A 136 6.03 -17.34 26.22
CA ALA A 136 6.88 -16.38 26.93
C ALA A 136 7.13 -16.79 28.39
N ILE A 137 6.13 -17.42 29.03
CA ILE A 137 6.24 -17.89 30.41
C ILE A 137 7.06 -19.19 30.52
N SER A 138 7.00 -20.07 29.52
CA SER A 138 7.71 -21.36 29.55
C SER A 138 9.23 -21.25 29.42
N GLY A 139 9.76 -20.11 28.96
CA GLY A 139 11.20 -19.86 28.83
C GLY A 139 11.90 -20.62 27.70
N ASP A 140 11.15 -21.31 26.84
CA ASP A 140 11.68 -22.01 25.67
C ASP A 140 11.99 -21.00 24.54
N SER A 141 13.24 -20.54 24.52
CA SER A 141 13.72 -19.56 23.55
C SER A 141 13.66 -20.07 22.10
N GLY A 142 13.87 -21.36 21.88
CA GLY A 142 13.82 -21.97 20.55
C GLY A 142 12.39 -22.00 19.99
N ALA A 143 11.45 -22.49 20.80
CA ALA A 143 10.04 -22.49 20.43
C ALA A 143 9.49 -21.07 20.25
N ASN A 144 9.91 -20.11 21.08
CA ASN A 144 9.46 -18.73 20.98
C ASN A 144 9.96 -18.06 19.68
N VAL A 145 11.22 -18.24 19.30
CA VAL A 145 11.74 -17.71 18.03
C VAL A 145 11.02 -18.34 16.83
N LEU A 146 10.79 -19.65 16.84
CA LEU A 146 10.09 -20.31 15.75
C LEU A 146 8.62 -19.88 15.65
N ILE A 147 7.88 -19.90 16.76
CA ILE A 147 6.44 -19.64 16.75
C ILE A 147 6.17 -18.14 16.61
N ALA A 148 6.69 -17.31 17.50
CA ALA A 148 6.44 -15.87 17.48
C ALA A 148 7.23 -15.14 16.40
N GLY A 149 8.45 -15.58 16.11
CA GLY A 149 9.31 -14.91 15.13
C GLY A 149 9.09 -15.34 13.68
N VAL A 150 8.57 -16.54 13.43
CA VAL A 150 8.43 -17.09 12.05
C VAL A 150 6.99 -17.47 11.73
N ILE A 151 6.39 -18.39 12.50
CA ILE A 151 5.07 -18.96 12.15
C ILE A 151 3.98 -17.89 12.20
N ILE A 152 3.89 -17.13 13.30
CA ILE A 152 2.85 -16.11 13.50
C ILE A 152 2.86 -15.04 12.40
N PRO A 153 4.01 -14.39 12.07
CA PRO A 153 4.07 -13.42 10.98
C PRO A 153 3.69 -14.00 9.60
N ILE A 154 4.10 -15.23 9.30
CA ILE A 154 3.78 -15.89 8.02
C ILE A 154 2.28 -16.18 7.93
N VAL A 155 1.67 -16.70 9.01
CA VAL A 155 0.22 -16.96 9.04
C VAL A 155 -0.57 -15.65 8.95
N ALA A 156 -0.14 -14.60 9.64
CA ALA A 156 -0.75 -13.27 9.52
C ALA A 156 -0.69 -12.76 8.08
N GLN A 157 0.47 -12.83 7.42
CA GLN A 157 0.64 -12.45 6.02
C GLN A 157 -0.23 -13.28 5.07
N ALA A 158 -0.39 -14.57 5.32
CA ALA A 158 -1.28 -15.44 4.53
C ALA A 158 -2.76 -15.06 4.72
N LEU A 159 -3.18 -14.75 5.94
CA LEU A 159 -4.55 -14.30 6.23
C LEU A 159 -4.87 -12.96 5.57
N MET A 160 -3.92 -12.02 5.53
CA MET A 160 -4.09 -10.75 4.81
C MET A 160 -4.35 -10.95 3.31
N LEU A 161 -3.87 -12.04 2.71
CA LEU A 161 -4.09 -12.36 1.30
C LEU A 161 -5.45 -13.00 1.02
N VAL A 162 -6.16 -13.53 2.03
CA VAL A 162 -7.42 -14.27 1.85
C VAL A 162 -8.50 -13.39 1.18
N GLY A 163 -8.71 -12.17 1.69
CA GLY A 163 -9.71 -11.25 1.14
C GLY A 163 -9.49 -10.92 -0.34
N PRO A 164 -8.30 -10.44 -0.74
CA PRO A 164 -7.97 -10.19 -2.14
C PRO A 164 -8.09 -11.44 -2.99
N LEU A 165 -7.51 -12.57 -2.57
CA LEU A 165 -7.55 -13.81 -3.35
C LEU A 165 -8.98 -14.33 -3.55
N PHE A 166 -9.86 -14.16 -2.57
CA PHE A 166 -11.28 -14.46 -2.73
C PHE A 166 -11.89 -13.64 -3.87
N LEU A 167 -11.64 -12.33 -3.93
CA LEU A 167 -12.08 -11.49 -5.04
C LEU A 167 -11.46 -11.89 -6.38
N TYR A 168 -10.18 -12.28 -6.37
CA TYR A 168 -9.50 -12.79 -7.56
C TYR A 168 -10.25 -13.97 -8.18
N PHE A 169 -10.73 -14.92 -7.37
CA PHE A 169 -11.45 -16.08 -7.91
C PHE A 169 -12.89 -15.77 -8.32
N VAL A 170 -13.59 -14.91 -7.58
CA VAL A 170 -15.02 -14.65 -7.80
C VAL A 170 -15.29 -13.65 -8.93
N ARG A 171 -14.40 -12.67 -9.15
CA ARG A 171 -14.65 -11.57 -10.10
C ARG A 171 -13.63 -11.53 -11.23
N SER A 172 -14.00 -12.12 -12.37
CA SER A 172 -13.19 -12.14 -13.59
C SER A 172 -13.10 -10.79 -14.33
N ARG A 173 -13.88 -9.78 -13.92
CA ARG A 173 -13.93 -8.45 -14.57
C ARG A 173 -12.82 -7.50 -14.09
N MET A 174 -12.26 -7.69 -12.91
CA MET A 174 -11.20 -6.84 -12.35
C MET A 174 -9.84 -7.45 -12.62
N ARG A 175 -9.19 -7.00 -13.70
CA ARG A 175 -7.97 -7.62 -14.24
C ARG A 175 -6.72 -6.74 -14.12
N GLU A 176 -6.87 -5.47 -13.74
CA GLU A 176 -5.75 -4.53 -13.73
C GLU A 176 -4.81 -4.86 -12.55
N PRO A 177 -3.49 -4.87 -12.73
CA PRO A 177 -2.53 -5.12 -11.65
C PRO A 177 -2.68 -4.16 -10.46
N LEU A 178 -3.00 -2.89 -10.74
CA LEU A 178 -3.24 -1.87 -9.74
C LEU A 178 -4.47 -2.17 -8.88
N ASP A 179 -5.47 -2.85 -9.44
CA ASP A 179 -6.64 -3.31 -8.69
C ASP A 179 -6.23 -4.28 -7.59
N GLY A 180 -5.42 -5.29 -7.95
CA GLY A 180 -4.86 -6.25 -7.00
C GLY A 180 -4.08 -5.57 -5.89
N LEU A 181 -3.27 -4.56 -6.23
CA LEU A 181 -2.54 -3.74 -5.26
C LEU A 181 -3.50 -3.07 -4.27
N THR A 182 -4.58 -2.44 -4.75
CA THR A 182 -5.54 -1.75 -3.88
C THR A 182 -6.29 -2.70 -2.94
N PHE A 183 -6.73 -3.87 -3.42
CA PHE A 183 -7.36 -4.87 -2.54
C PHE A 183 -6.38 -5.40 -1.49
N GLY A 184 -5.13 -5.63 -1.88
CA GLY A 184 -4.06 -6.05 -0.97
C GLY A 184 -3.83 -5.05 0.16
N ALA A 185 -3.66 -3.77 -0.19
CA ALA A 185 -3.53 -2.68 0.78
C ALA A 185 -4.76 -2.59 1.72
N ALA A 186 -5.97 -2.61 1.16
CA ALA A 186 -7.21 -2.53 1.93
C ALA A 186 -7.32 -3.66 2.97
N SER A 187 -7.09 -4.90 2.54
CA SER A 187 -7.15 -6.09 3.40
C SER A 187 -6.10 -6.03 4.52
N ALA A 188 -4.86 -5.69 4.17
CA ALA A 188 -3.77 -5.60 5.14
C ALA A 188 -3.95 -4.46 6.15
N LEU A 189 -4.44 -3.30 5.72
CA LEU A 189 -4.77 -2.18 6.61
C LEU A 189 -5.89 -2.55 7.57
N GLY A 190 -6.97 -3.19 7.07
CA GLY A 190 -8.07 -3.67 7.92
C GLY A 190 -7.61 -4.73 8.93
N PHE A 191 -6.84 -5.71 8.48
CA PHE A 191 -6.29 -6.76 9.34
C PHE A 191 -5.38 -6.17 10.43
N THR A 192 -4.45 -5.29 10.04
CA THR A 192 -3.50 -4.68 10.98
C THR A 192 -4.23 -3.75 11.95
N LEU A 193 -5.25 -3.02 11.50
CA LEU A 193 -6.11 -2.19 12.35
C LEU A 193 -6.80 -3.03 13.44
N ALA A 194 -7.47 -4.11 13.05
CA ALA A 194 -8.17 -4.97 14.01
C ALA A 194 -7.19 -5.68 14.95
N MET A 195 -6.08 -6.20 14.42
CA MET A 195 -5.03 -6.84 15.21
C MET A 195 -4.46 -5.90 16.27
N THR A 196 -4.03 -4.70 15.85
CA THR A 196 -3.44 -3.71 16.75
C THR A 196 -4.45 -3.25 17.79
N LEU A 197 -5.69 -2.94 17.38
CA LEU A 197 -6.76 -2.51 18.28
C LEU A 197 -7.10 -3.59 19.32
N THR A 198 -7.18 -4.86 18.90
CA THR A 198 -7.46 -5.99 19.81
C THR A 198 -6.33 -6.17 20.83
N ALA A 199 -5.07 -6.04 20.37
CA ALA A 199 -3.90 -6.18 21.25
C ALA A 199 -3.80 -5.05 22.30
N ILE A 200 -4.20 -3.82 21.94
CA ILE A 200 -4.17 -2.68 22.86
C ILE A 200 -5.44 -2.54 23.70
N TRP A 201 -6.54 -3.20 23.34
CA TRP A 201 -7.85 -3.03 23.98
C TRP A 201 -7.83 -3.11 25.52
N PRO A 202 -7.13 -4.08 26.15
CA PRO A 202 -7.05 -4.13 27.62
C PRO A 202 -6.37 -2.90 28.24
N LEU A 203 -5.45 -2.26 27.51
CA LEU A 203 -4.73 -1.07 27.95
C LEU A 203 -5.62 0.18 27.88
N LEU A 204 -6.55 0.24 26.93
CA LEU A 204 -7.50 1.34 26.80
C LEU A 204 -8.54 1.36 27.94
N ALA A 205 -8.84 0.20 28.53
CA ALA A 205 -9.74 0.09 29.68
C ALA A 205 -9.08 0.49 31.01
N GLY A 206 -7.76 0.71 31.02
CA GLY A 206 -6.99 1.16 32.17
C GLY A 206 -6.95 2.69 32.34
N PRO A 207 -6.06 3.21 33.21
CA PRO A 207 -5.91 4.65 33.43
C PRO A 207 -5.55 5.42 32.14
N LEU A 208 -6.22 6.55 31.90
CA LEU A 208 -6.04 7.40 30.72
C LEU A 208 -4.65 8.07 30.64
N VAL A 209 -3.98 8.25 31.77
CA VAL A 209 -2.64 8.83 31.88
C VAL A 209 -1.64 7.70 32.12
N GLY A 210 -0.70 7.54 31.20
CA GLY A 210 0.34 6.52 31.26
C GLY A 210 1.56 6.98 32.04
N SER A 211 2.12 6.12 32.87
CA SER A 211 3.46 6.27 33.43
C SER A 211 4.50 5.74 32.44
N GLY A 212 5.49 6.54 32.04
CA GLY A 212 6.56 6.12 31.13
C GLY A 212 7.27 7.29 30.46
N SER A 213 8.39 7.02 29.78
CA SER A 213 9.10 8.07 29.04
C SER A 213 8.26 8.51 27.81
N PRO A 214 8.19 9.82 27.50
CA PRO A 214 7.49 10.30 26.30
C PRO A 214 8.06 9.72 25.00
N LEU A 215 9.37 9.45 24.98
CA LEU A 215 10.06 8.87 23.83
C LEU A 215 9.60 7.43 23.54
N ASP A 216 9.48 6.58 24.56
CA ASP A 216 9.03 5.19 24.36
C ASP A 216 7.61 5.14 23.81
N TRP A 217 6.75 6.03 24.29
CA TRP A 217 5.40 6.17 23.75
C TRP A 217 5.43 6.63 22.29
N ALA A 218 6.17 7.69 21.98
CA ALA A 218 6.29 8.17 20.59
C ALA A 218 6.77 7.05 19.64
N LEU A 219 7.77 6.27 20.05
CA LEU A 219 8.29 5.13 19.29
C LEU A 219 7.25 4.01 19.11
N ARG A 220 6.47 3.69 20.15
CA ARG A 220 5.37 2.72 20.08
C ARG A 220 4.26 3.18 19.14
N LEU A 221 3.86 4.44 19.21
CA LEU A 221 2.84 5.02 18.33
C LEU A 221 3.30 5.04 16.86
N LEU A 222 4.55 5.46 16.61
CA LEU A 222 5.13 5.43 15.26
C LEU A 222 5.15 4.00 14.71
N SER A 223 5.53 3.04 15.54
CA SER A 223 5.60 1.65 15.12
C SER A 223 4.23 1.05 14.83
N ALA A 224 3.30 1.15 15.77
CA ALA A 224 1.98 0.54 15.67
C ALA A 224 1.06 1.24 14.66
N GLY A 225 1.08 2.58 14.63
CA GLY A 225 0.19 3.37 13.78
C GLY A 225 0.66 3.53 12.34
N ILE A 226 1.97 3.59 12.10
CA ILE A 226 2.53 3.91 10.77
C ILE A 226 3.34 2.74 10.23
N LEU A 227 4.40 2.32 10.93
CA LEU A 227 5.36 1.38 10.34
C LEU A 227 4.74 0.00 10.07
N LEU A 228 4.04 -0.60 11.04
CA LEU A 228 3.38 -1.90 10.85
C LEU A 228 2.33 -1.85 9.73
N MET A 229 1.56 -0.77 9.67
CA MET A 229 0.56 -0.55 8.62
C MET A 229 1.22 -0.50 7.24
N LEU A 230 2.30 0.28 7.09
CA LEU A 230 3.00 0.41 5.82
C LEU A 230 3.69 -0.88 5.39
N ILE A 231 4.30 -1.61 6.33
CA ILE A 231 4.95 -2.89 6.07
C ILE A 231 3.91 -3.90 5.59
N ASN A 232 2.85 -4.14 6.36
CA ASN A 232 1.83 -5.13 6.03
C ASN A 232 1.06 -4.76 4.75
N ALA A 233 0.74 -3.47 4.58
CA ALA A 233 0.13 -2.99 3.35
C ALA A 233 1.07 -3.20 2.16
N GLY A 234 2.35 -2.85 2.29
CA GLY A 234 3.35 -2.99 1.23
C GLY A 234 3.59 -4.44 0.82
N THR A 235 3.86 -5.33 1.77
CA THR A 235 4.10 -6.77 1.50
C THR A 235 2.89 -7.44 0.86
N THR A 236 1.69 -7.16 1.36
CA THR A 236 0.46 -7.75 0.81
C THR A 236 0.17 -7.19 -0.58
N SER A 237 0.34 -5.88 -0.77
CA SER A 237 0.13 -5.17 -2.03
C SER A 237 1.02 -5.68 -3.17
N VAL A 238 2.31 -5.92 -2.93
CA VAL A 238 3.20 -6.41 -4.00
C VAL A 238 2.87 -7.84 -4.41
N VAL A 239 2.46 -8.68 -3.46
CA VAL A 239 2.04 -10.06 -3.75
C VAL A 239 0.73 -10.08 -4.53
N THR A 240 -0.27 -9.29 -4.13
CA THR A 240 -1.54 -9.22 -4.87
C THR A 240 -1.35 -8.59 -6.25
N ALA A 241 -0.55 -7.52 -6.37
CA ALA A 241 -0.24 -6.92 -7.66
C ALA A 241 0.41 -7.93 -8.64
N SER A 242 1.37 -8.74 -8.17
CA SER A 242 2.05 -9.73 -9.02
C SER A 242 1.16 -10.90 -9.45
N ILE A 243 0.18 -11.27 -8.62
CA ILE A 243 -0.84 -12.29 -8.92
C ILE A 243 -1.82 -11.78 -9.97
N TRP A 244 -2.28 -10.52 -9.86
CA TRP A 244 -3.13 -9.90 -10.88
C TRP A 244 -2.38 -9.72 -12.20
N LEU A 245 -1.13 -9.26 -12.14
CA LEU A 245 -0.27 -9.11 -13.31
C LEU A 245 -0.15 -10.43 -14.10
N ARG A 246 -0.05 -11.58 -13.42
CA ARG A 246 -0.03 -12.89 -14.08
C ARG A 246 -1.31 -13.21 -14.84
N ARG A 247 -2.46 -12.70 -14.40
CA ARG A 247 -3.74 -12.91 -15.09
C ARG A 247 -3.86 -12.04 -16.34
N TYR A 248 -3.29 -10.86 -16.29
CA TYR A 248 -3.33 -9.88 -17.36
C TYR A 248 -2.32 -10.20 -18.48
N ASP A 249 -1.14 -10.70 -18.11
CA ASP A 249 -0.03 -10.93 -19.03
C ASP A 249 -0.15 -12.28 -19.79
N LEU A 250 -0.30 -12.19 -21.12
CA LEU A 250 -0.30 -13.34 -22.04
C LEU A 250 1.12 -13.72 -22.50
N ARG A 251 2.16 -12.92 -22.22
CA ARG A 251 3.54 -13.12 -22.70
C ARG A 251 4.57 -12.90 -21.57
N PRO A 252 4.96 -13.96 -20.83
CA PRO A 252 5.88 -13.89 -19.70
C PRO A 252 7.27 -13.28 -19.97
N SER A 253 7.67 -13.13 -21.24
CA SER A 253 9.02 -12.75 -21.66
C SER A 253 9.33 -11.25 -21.55
N SER A 254 8.34 -10.38 -21.34
CA SER A 254 8.54 -8.93 -21.14
C SER A 254 8.60 -8.53 -19.66
N ARG A 255 8.53 -9.49 -18.73
CA ARG A 255 8.42 -9.21 -17.30
C ARG A 255 9.79 -8.86 -16.70
N GLY A 256 9.88 -7.70 -16.05
CA GLY A 256 10.97 -7.45 -15.11
C GLY A 256 10.96 -8.49 -13.99
N TRP A 257 12.10 -9.12 -13.73
CA TRP A 257 12.32 -10.03 -12.58
C TRP A 257 11.72 -9.52 -11.24
N PRO A 258 11.81 -8.21 -10.89
CA PRO A 258 11.26 -7.71 -9.62
C PRO A 258 9.74 -7.81 -9.49
N ALA A 259 8.96 -7.81 -10.58
CA ALA A 259 7.50 -7.91 -10.53
C ALA A 259 6.98 -9.36 -10.60
N SER A 260 7.87 -10.35 -10.52
CA SER A 260 7.50 -11.78 -10.51
C SER A 260 6.84 -12.20 -9.19
N ILE A 261 5.98 -13.23 -9.25
CA ILE A 261 5.33 -13.78 -8.04
C ILE A 261 6.37 -14.28 -7.04
N PHE A 262 7.40 -14.98 -7.53
CA PHE A 262 8.46 -15.50 -6.66
C PHE A 262 9.23 -14.38 -5.95
N ALA A 263 9.62 -13.32 -6.67
CA ALA A 263 10.32 -12.19 -6.06
C ALA A 263 9.45 -11.48 -5.01
N THR A 264 8.20 -11.17 -5.35
CA THR A 264 7.28 -10.47 -4.43
C THR A 264 6.94 -11.29 -3.19
N VAL A 265 6.72 -12.60 -3.33
CA VAL A 265 6.50 -13.51 -2.19
C VAL A 265 7.77 -13.65 -1.35
N ALA A 266 8.95 -13.78 -1.96
CA ALA A 266 10.22 -13.87 -1.23
C ALA A 266 10.50 -12.60 -0.42
N VAL A 267 10.27 -11.42 -1.01
CA VAL A 267 10.42 -10.13 -0.30
C VAL A 267 9.39 -10.01 0.84
N ALA A 268 8.13 -10.37 0.59
CA ALA A 268 7.08 -10.30 1.61
C ALA A 268 7.37 -11.24 2.80
N VAL A 269 7.65 -12.52 2.53
CA VAL A 269 7.97 -13.52 3.57
C VAL A 269 9.28 -13.16 4.28
N GLY A 270 10.30 -12.74 3.53
CA GLY A 270 11.58 -12.33 4.09
C GLY A 270 11.44 -11.14 5.04
N ALA A 271 10.68 -10.11 4.66
CA ALA A 271 10.42 -8.96 5.53
C ALA A 271 9.67 -9.37 6.81
N GLN A 272 8.66 -10.23 6.71
CA GLN A 272 7.88 -10.70 7.88
C GLN A 272 8.72 -11.55 8.83
N ILE A 273 9.56 -12.46 8.31
CA ILE A 273 10.46 -13.28 9.13
C ILE A 273 11.52 -12.42 9.81
N ILE A 274 12.19 -11.52 9.07
CA ILE A 274 13.23 -10.65 9.63
C ILE A 274 12.65 -9.82 10.78
N LEU A 275 11.50 -9.19 10.57
CA LEU A 275 10.86 -8.35 11.58
C LEU A 275 10.28 -9.16 12.73
N GLY A 276 9.75 -10.36 12.46
CA GLY A 276 9.27 -11.28 13.49
C GLY A 276 10.40 -11.72 14.42
N ILE A 277 11.51 -12.24 13.87
CA ILE A 277 12.69 -12.61 14.64
C ILE A 277 13.24 -11.41 15.42
N LEU A 278 13.30 -10.23 14.79
CA LEU A 278 13.72 -8.99 15.46
C LEU A 278 12.89 -8.70 16.71
N THR A 279 11.57 -8.93 16.68
CA THR A 279 10.71 -8.70 17.86
C THR A 279 11.00 -9.62 19.03
N VAL A 280 11.52 -10.83 18.76
CA VAL A 280 11.82 -11.82 19.78
C VAL A 280 13.24 -11.66 20.33
N VAL A 281 14.20 -11.38 19.45
CA VAL A 281 15.63 -11.40 19.78
C VAL A 281 16.13 -10.05 20.31
N VAL A 282 15.55 -8.94 19.85
CA VAL A 282 16.03 -7.59 20.18
C VAL A 282 15.08 -6.93 21.17
N PRO A 283 15.45 -6.75 22.46
CA PRO A 283 14.60 -6.08 23.43
C PRO A 283 14.59 -4.55 23.27
N ASP A 284 15.59 -3.98 22.58
CA ASP A 284 15.74 -2.53 22.42
C ASP A 284 14.69 -1.95 21.46
N LEU A 285 13.84 -1.08 21.99
CA LEU A 285 12.73 -0.47 21.24
C LEU A 285 13.22 0.46 20.13
N VAL A 286 14.31 1.21 20.37
CA VAL A 286 14.86 2.16 19.40
C VAL A 286 15.34 1.41 18.15
N LEU A 287 16.11 0.34 18.34
CA LEU A 287 16.60 -0.52 17.27
C LEU A 287 15.45 -1.22 16.54
N GLN A 288 14.43 -1.71 17.25
CA GLN A 288 13.24 -2.28 16.61
C GLN A 288 12.55 -1.28 15.68
N VAL A 289 12.34 -0.04 16.14
CA VAL A 289 11.68 1.01 15.34
C VAL A 289 12.57 1.45 14.19
N ALA A 290 13.87 1.60 14.39
CA ALA A 290 14.82 1.96 13.34
C ALA A 290 14.82 0.93 12.19
N VAL A 291 14.92 -0.37 12.52
CA VAL A 291 14.90 -1.44 11.51
C VAL A 291 13.54 -1.51 10.81
N ARG A 292 12.42 -1.37 11.53
CA ARG A 292 11.09 -1.27 10.91
C ARG A 292 11.00 -0.07 9.96
N GLY A 293 11.60 1.07 10.31
CA GLY A 293 11.68 2.24 9.45
C GLY A 293 12.44 1.96 8.16
N VAL A 294 13.62 1.34 8.25
CA VAL A 294 14.43 0.95 7.08
C VAL A 294 13.66 -0.03 6.19
N VAL A 295 13.03 -1.06 6.76
CA VAL A 295 12.25 -2.05 6.01
C VAL A 295 11.03 -1.40 5.36
N ALA A 296 10.32 -0.50 6.06
CA ALA A 296 9.19 0.23 5.49
C ALA A 296 9.61 1.09 4.29
N VAL A 297 10.73 1.82 4.40
CA VAL A 297 11.28 2.63 3.28
C VAL A 297 11.65 1.73 2.10
N ALA A 298 12.37 0.63 2.34
CA ALA A 298 12.75 -0.32 1.30
C ALA A 298 11.52 -0.95 0.62
N LEU A 299 10.49 -1.32 1.39
CA LEU A 299 9.23 -1.85 0.86
C LEU A 299 8.46 -0.80 0.05
N LEU A 300 8.40 0.46 0.48
CA LEU A 300 7.78 1.53 -0.32
C LEU A 300 8.49 1.71 -1.67
N MET A 301 9.82 1.70 -1.67
CA MET A 301 10.60 1.76 -2.91
C MET A 301 10.33 0.54 -3.80
N TYR A 302 10.23 -0.65 -3.21
CA TYR A 302 9.92 -1.88 -3.94
C TYR A 302 8.49 -1.90 -4.51
N VAL A 303 7.49 -1.46 -3.73
CA VAL A 303 6.11 -1.29 -4.20
C VAL A 303 6.09 -0.36 -5.42
N ARG A 304 6.84 0.74 -5.36
CA ARG A 304 6.93 1.69 -6.48
C ARG A 304 7.56 1.09 -7.73
N LEU A 305 8.59 0.26 -7.58
CA LEU A 305 9.17 -0.50 -8.68
C LEU A 305 8.16 -1.48 -9.29
N VAL A 306 7.42 -2.22 -8.46
CA VAL A 306 6.38 -3.16 -8.90
C VAL A 306 5.25 -2.43 -9.63
N ILE A 307 4.80 -1.27 -9.14
CA ILE A 307 3.81 -0.43 -9.82
C ILE A 307 4.30 0.02 -11.18
N HIS A 308 5.56 0.48 -11.25
CA HIS A 308 6.16 0.95 -12.51
C HIS A 308 6.17 -0.15 -13.56
N GLU A 309 6.68 -1.32 -13.22
CA GLU A 309 6.74 -2.50 -14.09
C GLU A 309 5.33 -2.97 -14.48
N SER A 310 4.39 -3.01 -13.53
CA SER A 310 3.02 -3.44 -13.83
C SER A 310 2.33 -2.52 -14.83
N LEU A 311 2.54 -1.20 -14.72
CA LEU A 311 1.98 -0.22 -15.63
C LEU A 311 2.60 -0.27 -17.03
N LEU A 312 3.89 -0.63 -17.12
CA LEU A 312 4.56 -0.82 -18.42
C LEU A 312 4.00 -2.05 -19.15
N VAL A 313 3.75 -3.14 -18.44
CA VAL A 313 3.14 -4.35 -19.02
C VAL A 313 1.68 -4.11 -19.41
N GLU A 314 0.92 -3.38 -18.58
CA GLU A 314 -0.52 -3.26 -18.74
C GLU A 314 -0.97 -2.60 -20.04
N GLY A 315 -0.43 -1.44 -20.40
CA GLY A 315 -0.86 -0.79 -21.63
C GLY A 315 -0.04 -1.15 -22.88
N ALA A 316 0.83 -2.16 -22.82
CA ALA A 316 1.26 -2.83 -24.04
C ALA A 316 0.08 -3.50 -24.78
N LEU A 317 -1.04 -3.75 -24.08
CA LEU A 317 -2.27 -4.33 -24.63
C LEU A 317 -3.30 -3.29 -25.10
N HIS A 318 -3.12 -2.01 -24.81
CA HIS A 318 -4.09 -0.97 -25.21
C HIS A 318 -3.74 -0.43 -26.61
N GLU A 319 -4.64 -0.65 -27.55
CA GLU A 319 -4.56 -0.08 -28.90
C GLU A 319 -4.87 1.43 -28.89
N ILE A 320 -4.45 2.12 -29.95
CA ILE A 320 -4.71 3.55 -30.14
C ILE A 320 -6.22 3.75 -30.27
N GLY A 321 -6.85 4.36 -29.25
CA GLY A 321 -8.26 4.70 -29.26
C GLY A 321 -8.52 6.18 -29.62
N PRO A 322 -9.78 6.64 -29.57
CA PRO A 322 -10.15 8.01 -29.91
C PRO A 322 -9.54 9.05 -28.98
N ASP A 323 -9.56 10.31 -29.39
CA ASP A 323 -9.09 11.42 -28.55
C ASP A 323 -9.96 11.56 -27.30
N ALA A 324 -9.32 11.61 -26.13
CA ALA A 324 -9.99 11.83 -24.85
C ALA A 324 -9.15 12.76 -23.97
N ALA A 325 -9.82 13.51 -23.10
CA ALA A 325 -9.13 14.32 -22.11
C ALA A 325 -8.28 13.42 -21.18
N CYS A 326 -7.05 13.84 -20.90
CA CYS A 326 -6.23 13.21 -19.88
C CYS A 326 -6.69 13.62 -18.48
N PRO A 327 -6.99 12.68 -17.55
CA PRO A 327 -7.41 13.04 -16.19
C PRO A 327 -6.36 13.82 -15.38
N GLU A 328 -5.09 13.77 -15.80
CA GLU A 328 -4.01 14.50 -15.12
C GLU A 328 -3.73 15.89 -15.71
N CYS A 329 -3.48 15.97 -17.02
CA CYS A 329 -3.12 17.25 -17.67
C CYS A 329 -4.31 17.96 -18.32
N HIS A 330 -5.50 17.33 -18.34
CA HIS A 330 -6.73 17.80 -18.99
C HIS A 330 -6.62 18.16 -20.48
N ARG A 331 -5.48 17.87 -21.11
CA ARG A 331 -5.29 18.04 -22.55
C ARG A 331 -5.98 16.90 -23.29
N ILE A 332 -6.68 17.23 -24.36
CA ILE A 332 -7.25 16.26 -25.29
C ILE A 332 -6.10 15.66 -26.09
N VAL A 333 -5.93 14.35 -25.97
CA VAL A 333 -4.88 13.58 -26.64
C VAL A 333 -5.44 12.24 -27.10
N PRO A 334 -4.86 11.61 -28.13
CA PRO A 334 -5.24 10.26 -28.52
C PRO A 334 -5.02 9.32 -27.34
N THR A 335 -6.01 8.45 -27.07
CA THR A 335 -5.85 7.43 -26.03
C THR A 335 -4.78 6.44 -26.47
N MET A 336 -3.67 6.45 -25.74
CA MET A 336 -2.53 5.55 -25.89
C MET A 336 -2.13 5.04 -24.51
N LEU A 337 -1.15 4.12 -24.41
CA LEU A 337 -0.62 3.63 -23.13
C LEU A 337 -0.23 4.79 -22.20
N PHE A 338 0.51 5.76 -22.73
CA PHE A 338 0.93 6.96 -22.03
C PHE A 338 0.33 8.21 -22.67
N CYS A 339 0.01 9.21 -21.86
CA CYS A 339 -0.36 10.52 -22.37
C CYS A 339 0.83 11.14 -23.14
N PRO A 340 0.70 11.48 -24.43
CA PRO A 340 1.79 12.10 -25.19
C PRO A 340 2.19 13.49 -24.66
N ALA A 341 1.32 14.15 -23.92
CA ALA A 341 1.56 15.48 -23.37
C ALA A 341 2.26 15.46 -22.01
N CYS A 342 1.80 14.67 -21.04
CA CYS A 342 2.37 14.67 -19.69
C CYS A 342 3.08 13.37 -19.30
N GLY A 343 3.01 12.32 -20.13
CA GLY A 343 3.69 11.04 -19.91
C GLY A 343 2.97 10.08 -18.96
N VAL A 344 1.84 10.43 -18.34
CA VAL A 344 1.18 9.55 -17.34
C VAL A 344 0.63 8.28 -17.97
N ALA A 345 0.75 7.15 -17.27
CA ALA A 345 0.10 5.90 -17.66
C ALA A 345 -1.42 6.07 -17.61
N ARG A 346 -2.12 5.78 -18.69
CA ARG A 346 -3.59 5.91 -18.73
C ARG A 346 -4.28 4.96 -17.75
N ALA A 347 -3.69 3.79 -17.49
CA ALA A 347 -4.19 2.85 -16.48
C ALA A 347 -4.10 3.40 -15.04
N ALA A 348 -3.11 4.25 -14.75
CA ALA A 348 -3.00 4.91 -13.45
C ALA A 348 -3.92 6.14 -13.32
N ALA A 349 -4.20 6.82 -14.43
CA ALA A 349 -5.01 8.04 -14.44
C ALA A 349 -6.51 7.72 -14.58
N LYS A 350 -7.20 7.45 -13.47
CA LYS A 350 -8.67 7.28 -13.41
C LYS A 350 -9.39 8.62 -13.17
N GLN A 351 -10.66 8.70 -13.58
CA GLN A 351 -11.49 9.88 -13.33
C GLN A 351 -11.83 10.02 -11.83
N THR A 352 -12.11 11.25 -11.38
CA THR A 352 -12.51 11.54 -10.00
C THR A 352 -13.93 12.07 -9.93
N ARG A 353 -14.63 11.80 -8.82
CA ARG A 353 -16.07 12.11 -8.63
C ARG A 353 -16.47 13.56 -8.89
N MET A 354 -15.63 14.53 -8.53
CA MET A 354 -15.98 15.94 -8.74
C MET A 354 -16.00 16.35 -10.22
N HIS A 355 -15.44 15.53 -11.13
CA HIS A 355 -15.52 15.78 -12.58
C HIS A 355 -16.75 15.13 -13.22
N SER A 356 -17.32 14.08 -12.61
CA SER A 356 -18.59 13.49 -13.03
C SER A 356 -19.81 14.29 -12.53
N ALA A 357 -19.60 15.21 -11.58
CA ALA A 357 -20.64 16.09 -11.04
C ALA A 357 -20.92 17.36 -11.88
N GLU A 358 -20.29 17.53 -13.04
CA GLU A 358 -20.59 18.63 -13.96
C GLU A 358 -21.17 18.10 -15.28
N PRO A 359 -22.49 17.84 -15.30
CA PRO A 359 -23.27 18.08 -16.49
C PRO A 359 -24.51 18.92 -16.15
N SER A 360 -24.44 20.21 -16.44
CA SER A 360 -25.59 21.03 -16.86
C SER A 360 -25.13 22.22 -17.68
#